data_AF-A0A661ZG07-F1
#
_entry.id   AF-A0A661ZG07-F1
#
_cell.length_a   1.000
_cell.length_b   1.000
_cell.length_c   1.000
_cell.angle_alpha   90.00
_cell.angle_beta   90.00
_cell.angle_gamma   90.00
#
_symmetry.space_group_name_H-M   'P 1'
#
loop_
_entity.id
_entity.type
_entity.pdbx_description
1 polymer ?
#
loop_
_entity_poly.entity_id
_entity_poly.type
_entity_poly.pdbx_seq_one_letter_code
_entity_poly.pdbx_strand_id
1 'polypeptide(L)'
;MTPGSEKNESGIQGSELTEAEIDGIRFMREEEKVARDVYIYLYEIHPLRPFLNISKSEQAHMDAIKYLIDAFDIEDPVGENPEGVFQNEELQELYDALIEKGSTSREEALRVAALIEEVDIIDLRTELDSIASNED
;
A
#
# COMPACT_ATOMS: atom_id res chain seq x y z
N MET A 1 15.41 4.85 -52.61
CA MET A 1 14.44 3.87 -52.09
C MET A 1 14.68 3.77 -50.59
N THR A 2 13.61 3.89 -49.83
CA THR A 2 13.48 4.13 -48.39
C THR A 2 14.20 3.12 -47.45
N PRO A 3 14.42 3.53 -46.18
CA PRO A 3 15.14 2.79 -45.14
C PRO A 3 14.24 1.75 -44.44
N GLY A 4 14.85 0.73 -43.83
CA GLY A 4 14.18 -0.36 -43.12
C GLY A 4 14.44 -0.33 -41.61
N SER A 5 13.60 0.46 -40.92
CA SER A 5 13.14 0.35 -39.53
C SER A 5 14.12 -0.08 -38.43
N GLU A 6 14.60 0.92 -37.70
CA GLU A 6 14.89 0.83 -36.27
C GLU A 6 13.72 0.16 -35.53
N LYS A 7 14.03 -0.89 -34.76
CA LYS A 7 13.16 -1.30 -33.67
C LYS A 7 13.31 -0.25 -32.58
N ASN A 8 12.37 0.67 -32.52
CA ASN A 8 12.18 1.53 -31.37
C ASN A 8 11.51 0.70 -30.26
N GLU A 9 12.33 -0.03 -29.52
CA GLU A 9 11.94 -0.54 -28.20
C GLU A 9 12.08 0.62 -27.22
N SER A 10 11.08 1.51 -27.19
CA SER A 10 10.90 2.48 -26.11
C SER A 10 10.35 1.78 -24.86
N GLY A 11 10.98 0.67 -24.48
CA GLY A 11 10.82 0.07 -23.16
C GLY A 11 11.63 0.93 -22.20
N ILE A 12 10.96 1.40 -21.15
CA ILE A 12 11.50 2.17 -20.03
C ILE A 12 12.97 1.76 -19.79
N GLN A 13 13.91 2.63 -20.18
CA GLN A 13 15.28 2.52 -19.71
C GLN A 13 15.19 2.83 -18.21
N GLY A 14 15.08 1.78 -17.41
CA GLY A 14 14.97 1.90 -15.96
C GLY A 14 16.22 2.57 -15.42
N SER A 15 16.08 3.81 -14.97
CA SER A 15 16.94 4.35 -13.94
C SER A 15 16.86 3.39 -12.74
N GLU A 16 18.01 3.12 -12.11
CA GLU A 16 18.00 2.47 -10.80
C GLU A 16 17.14 3.30 -9.85
N LEU A 17 16.29 2.64 -9.06
CA LEU A 17 15.49 3.33 -8.05
C LEU A 17 16.41 4.00 -7.04
N THR A 18 16.04 5.20 -6.62
CA THR A 18 16.67 5.88 -5.49
C THR A 18 16.33 5.16 -4.17
N GLU A 19 17.14 5.35 -3.13
CA GLU A 19 16.83 4.81 -1.80
C GLU A 19 15.46 5.29 -1.29
N ALA A 20 15.09 6.55 -1.58
CA ALA A 20 13.80 7.11 -1.20
C ALA A 20 12.63 6.38 -1.88
N GLU A 21 12.73 6.06 -3.18
CA GLU A 21 11.69 5.29 -3.88
C GLU A 21 11.59 3.85 -3.35
N ILE A 22 12.72 3.22 -3.00
CA ILE A 22 12.74 1.89 -2.40
C ILE A 22 12.04 1.91 -1.03
N ASP A 23 12.33 2.90 -0.19
CA ASP A 23 11.71 3.05 1.11
C ASP A 23 10.21 3.38 1.00
N GLY A 24 9.82 4.19 0.02
CA GLY A 24 8.41 4.46 -0.31
C GLY A 24 7.65 3.19 -0.73
N ILE A 25 8.24 2.35 -1.59
CA ILE A 25 7.65 1.06 -1.99
C ILE A 25 7.47 0.13 -0.78
N ARG A 26 8.46 0.05 0.12
CA ARG A 26 8.37 -0.76 1.34
C ARG A 26 7.31 -0.24 2.29
N PHE A 27 7.22 1.08 2.45
CA PHE A 27 6.21 1.71 3.28
C PHE A 27 4.80 1.41 2.77
N MET A 28 4.52 1.69 1.48
CA MET A 28 3.22 1.39 0.86
C MET A 28 2.85 -0.10 1.00
N ARG A 29 3.83 -1.01 0.89
CA ARG A 29 3.59 -2.45 1.04
C ARG A 29 3.01 -2.81 2.42
N GLU A 30 3.50 -2.19 3.49
CA GLU A 30 2.98 -2.41 4.85
C GLU A 30 1.75 -1.56 5.16
N GLU A 31 1.63 -0.36 4.59
CA GLU A 31 0.47 0.52 4.75
C GLU A 31 -0.81 -0.13 4.17
N GLU A 32 -0.73 -0.70 2.97
CA GLU A 32 -1.82 -1.47 2.37
C GLU A 32 -2.18 -2.70 3.21
N LYS A 33 -1.18 -3.30 3.88
CA LYS A 33 -1.41 -4.38 4.83
C LYS A 33 -2.15 -3.88 6.08
N VAL A 34 -1.84 -2.68 6.59
CA VAL A 34 -2.60 -2.07 7.70
C VAL A 34 -4.06 -1.93 7.30
N ALA A 35 -4.34 -1.35 6.13
CA ALA A 35 -5.70 -1.19 5.63
C ALA A 35 -6.43 -2.54 5.54
N ARG A 36 -5.82 -3.54 4.89
CA ARG A 36 -6.36 -4.89 4.76
C ARG A 36 -6.68 -5.52 6.12
N ASP A 37 -5.71 -5.53 7.02
CA ASP A 37 -5.79 -6.23 8.30
C ASP A 37 -6.80 -5.56 9.23
N VAL A 38 -6.88 -4.21 9.23
CA VAL A 38 -7.92 -3.48 9.96
C VAL A 38 -9.31 -3.86 9.42
N TYR A 39 -9.50 -3.93 8.10
CA TYR A 39 -10.79 -4.33 7.53
C TYR A 39 -11.18 -5.77 7.84
N ILE A 40 -10.22 -6.70 7.88
CA ILE A 40 -10.46 -8.08 8.31
C ILE A 40 -10.91 -8.08 9.77
N TYR A 41 -10.15 -7.43 10.66
CA TYR A 41 -10.46 -7.35 12.08
C TYR A 41 -11.84 -6.70 12.34
N LEU A 42 -12.13 -5.57 11.70
CA LEU A 42 -13.41 -4.88 11.85
C LEU A 42 -14.58 -5.69 11.28
N TYR A 43 -14.37 -6.50 10.24
CA TYR A 43 -15.41 -7.39 9.74
C TYR A 43 -15.80 -8.47 10.77
N GLU A 44 -14.84 -8.99 11.53
CA GLU A 44 -15.10 -10.00 12.56
C GLU A 44 -15.99 -9.46 13.68
N ILE A 45 -15.72 -8.24 14.17
CA ILE A 45 -16.47 -7.64 15.29
C ILE A 45 -17.71 -6.85 14.84
N HIS A 46 -17.69 -6.33 13.62
CA HIS A 46 -18.74 -5.53 13.01
C HIS A 46 -19.03 -6.03 11.59
N PRO A 47 -19.77 -7.14 11.43
CA PRO A 47 -19.91 -7.85 10.15
C PRO A 47 -20.73 -7.04 9.13
N LEU A 48 -20.02 -6.14 8.46
CA LEU A 48 -20.51 -5.27 7.41
C LEU A 48 -19.86 -5.71 6.09
N ARG A 49 -20.69 -5.97 5.08
CA ARG A 49 -20.23 -6.40 3.77
C ARG A 49 -19.19 -5.47 3.12
N PRO A 50 -19.24 -4.13 3.30
CA PRO A 50 -18.17 -3.25 2.86
C PRO A 50 -16.78 -3.66 3.35
N PHE A 51 -16.57 -3.94 4.65
CA PHE A 51 -15.26 -4.32 5.17
C PHE A 51 -14.69 -5.58 4.52
N LEU A 52 -15.53 -6.61 4.29
CA LEU A 52 -15.12 -7.82 3.58
C LEU A 52 -14.79 -7.58 2.10
N ASN A 53 -15.45 -6.62 1.46
CA ASN A 53 -15.18 -6.31 0.05
C ASN A 53 -13.91 -5.47 -0.07
N ILE A 54 -13.73 -4.50 0.82
CA ILE A 54 -12.60 -3.56 0.78
C ILE A 54 -11.30 -4.27 1.17
N SER A 55 -11.29 -5.14 2.19
CA SER A 55 -10.12 -5.99 2.48
C SER A 55 -9.62 -6.81 1.28
N LYS A 56 -10.51 -7.20 0.34
CA LYS A 56 -10.09 -7.87 -0.91
C LYS A 56 -9.50 -6.90 -1.92
N SER A 57 -9.92 -5.64 -1.91
CA SER A 57 -9.31 -4.55 -2.69
C SER A 57 -7.91 -4.27 -2.16
N GLU A 58 -7.75 -4.13 -0.85
CA GLU A 58 -6.43 -3.90 -0.24
C GLU A 58 -5.48 -5.07 -0.46
N GLN A 59 -5.97 -6.30 -0.51
CA GLN A 59 -5.15 -7.42 -0.96
C GLN A 59 -4.65 -7.24 -2.40
N ALA A 60 -5.48 -6.71 -3.30
CA ALA A 60 -5.06 -6.47 -4.68
C ALA A 60 -4.05 -5.32 -4.77
N HIS A 61 -4.16 -4.28 -3.94
CA HIS A 61 -3.14 -3.22 -3.83
C HIS A 61 -1.83 -3.78 -3.29
N MET A 62 -1.87 -4.55 -2.20
CA MET A 62 -0.73 -5.28 -1.67
C MET A 62 -0.03 -6.11 -2.75
N ASP A 63 -0.79 -6.87 -3.54
CA ASP A 63 -0.24 -7.70 -4.62
C ASP A 63 0.42 -6.84 -5.73
N ALA A 64 -0.14 -5.66 -6.02
CA ALA A 64 0.45 -4.72 -6.98
C ALA A 64 1.79 -4.15 -6.48
N ILE A 65 1.89 -3.78 -5.20
CA ILE A 65 3.16 -3.32 -4.62
C ILE A 65 4.17 -4.47 -4.54
N LYS A 66 3.72 -5.69 -4.22
CA LYS A 66 4.58 -6.87 -4.24
C LYS A 66 5.19 -7.11 -5.63
N TYR A 67 4.41 -6.91 -6.68
CA TYR A 67 4.93 -7.01 -8.05
C TYR A 67 6.10 -6.05 -8.28
N LEU A 68 6.06 -4.82 -7.75
CA LEU A 68 7.16 -3.88 -7.83
C LEU A 68 8.37 -4.35 -7.01
N ILE A 69 8.15 -4.81 -5.77
CA ILE A 69 9.19 -5.36 -4.90
C ILE A 69 9.95 -6.49 -5.62
N ASP A 70 9.21 -7.44 -6.18
CA ASP A 70 9.79 -8.59 -6.88
C ASP A 70 10.50 -8.15 -8.19
N ALA A 71 9.99 -7.14 -8.90
CA ALA A 71 10.57 -6.65 -10.16
C ALA A 71 11.90 -5.90 -9.96
N PHE A 72 12.06 -5.22 -8.83
CA PHE A 72 13.25 -4.43 -8.48
C PHE A 72 14.16 -5.11 -7.45
N ASP A 73 13.91 -6.39 -7.12
CA ASP A 73 14.69 -7.18 -6.14
C ASP A 73 14.81 -6.51 -4.76
N ILE A 74 13.71 -5.88 -4.31
CA ILE A 74 13.61 -5.23 -3.01
C ILE A 74 13.28 -6.29 -1.94
N GLU A 75 13.84 -6.17 -0.73
CA GLU A 75 13.43 -7.02 0.41
C GLU A 75 12.00 -6.67 0.85
N ASP A 76 11.09 -7.66 0.82
CA ASP A 76 9.67 -7.55 1.17
C ASP A 76 9.49 -7.47 2.71
N PRO A 77 9.02 -6.34 3.28
CA PRO A 77 8.88 -6.17 4.72
C PRO A 77 7.73 -7.00 5.33
N VAL A 78 6.79 -7.48 4.51
CA VAL A 78 5.64 -8.26 5.00
C VAL A 78 6.01 -9.72 5.26
N GLY A 79 6.83 -10.33 4.40
CA GLY A 79 7.29 -11.72 4.54
C GLY A 79 6.19 -12.71 4.95
N GLU A 80 6.45 -13.46 6.02
CA GLU A 80 5.53 -14.43 6.63
C GLU A 80 4.81 -13.85 7.87
N ASN A 81 4.79 -12.52 8.02
CA ASN A 81 4.17 -11.88 9.17
C ASN A 81 2.66 -12.13 9.16
N PRO A 82 2.08 -12.56 10.30
CA PRO A 82 0.63 -12.75 10.39
C PRO A 82 -0.13 -11.42 10.29
N GLU A 83 -1.45 -11.52 10.18
CA GLU A 83 -2.35 -10.37 10.27
C GLU A 83 -2.09 -9.58 11.56
N GLY A 84 -2.04 -8.26 11.46
CA GLY A 84 -1.80 -7.36 12.59
C GLY A 84 -0.35 -7.27 13.07
N VAL A 85 0.61 -7.89 12.39
CA VAL A 85 2.05 -7.78 12.67
C VAL A 85 2.78 -7.06 11.55
N PHE A 86 3.56 -6.06 11.91
CA PHE A 86 4.28 -5.17 10.99
C PHE A 86 5.75 -5.03 11.40
N GLN A 87 6.63 -4.84 10.42
CA GLN A 87 8.04 -4.56 10.65
C GLN A 87 8.28 -3.09 10.98
N ASN A 88 7.56 -2.19 10.32
CA ASN A 88 7.56 -0.77 10.64
C ASN A 88 6.78 -0.50 11.95
N GLU A 89 7.48 0.03 12.96
CA GLU A 89 6.91 0.30 14.29
C GLU A 89 5.79 1.36 14.24
N GLU A 90 5.89 2.38 13.38
CA GLU A 90 4.86 3.42 13.23
C GLU A 90 3.56 2.83 12.64
N LEU A 91 3.68 1.89 11.69
CA LEU A 91 2.53 1.19 11.12
C LEU A 91 1.93 0.17 12.10
N GLN A 92 2.75 -0.46 12.94
CA GLN A 92 2.25 -1.29 14.04
C GLN A 92 1.41 -0.45 15.03
N GLU A 93 1.91 0.70 15.45
CA GLU A 93 1.18 1.62 16.33
C GLU A 93 -0.11 2.13 15.68
N LEU A 94 -0.07 2.44 14.38
CA LEU A 94 -1.25 2.85 13.61
C LEU A 94 -2.31 1.74 13.60
N TYR A 95 -1.93 0.51 13.26
CA TYR A 95 -2.84 -0.64 13.29
C TYR A 95 -3.51 -0.78 14.66
N ASP A 96 -2.71 -0.81 15.73
CA ASP A 96 -3.20 -0.97 17.10
C ASP A 96 -4.21 0.13 17.48
N ALA A 97 -3.91 1.39 17.13
CA ALA A 97 -4.80 2.53 17.39
C ALA A 97 -6.11 2.45 16.60
N LEU A 98 -6.06 2.04 15.32
CA LEU A 98 -7.24 1.93 14.47
C LEU A 98 -8.17 0.80 14.92
N ILE A 99 -7.63 -0.36 15.31
CA ILE A 99 -8.45 -1.46 15.83
C ILE A 99 -9.06 -1.13 17.19
N GLU A 100 -8.32 -0.43 18.07
CA GLU A 100 -8.86 0.01 19.37
C GLU A 100 -10.04 0.96 19.16
N LYS A 101 -9.86 1.99 18.33
CA LYS A 101 -10.91 2.97 18.03
C LYS A 101 -12.10 2.32 17.34
N GLY A 102 -11.85 1.55 16.28
CA GLY A 102 -12.88 0.91 15.48
C GLY A 102 -13.68 -0.14 16.25
N SER A 103 -13.10 -0.74 17.30
CA SER A 103 -13.80 -1.68 18.20
C SER A 103 -14.87 -1.03 19.07
N THR A 104 -14.83 0.29 19.24
CA THR A 104 -15.72 0.99 20.19
C THR A 104 -17.18 0.90 19.77
N SER A 105 -17.46 1.05 18.49
CA SER A 105 -18.82 0.94 17.94
C SER A 105 -18.79 0.82 16.42
N ARG A 106 -19.90 0.36 15.84
CA ARG A 106 -20.07 0.34 14.37
C ARG A 106 -19.91 1.72 13.73
N GLU A 107 -20.27 2.79 14.43
CA GLU A 107 -20.10 4.16 13.94
C GLU A 107 -18.62 4.55 13.90
N GLU A 108 -17.85 4.23 14.95
CA GLU A 108 -16.40 4.43 14.97
C GLU A 108 -15.68 3.55 13.95
N ALA A 109 -16.11 2.32 13.73
CA ALA A 109 -15.56 1.45 12.69
C ALA A 109 -15.70 2.06 11.28
N LEU A 110 -16.84 2.70 10.99
CA LEU A 110 -17.03 3.39 9.72
C LEU A 110 -16.20 4.67 9.62
N ARG A 111 -15.93 5.35 10.75
CA ARG A 111 -15.00 6.49 10.78
C ARG A 111 -13.56 6.05 10.57
N VAL A 112 -13.15 4.93 11.16
CA VAL A 112 -11.83 4.32 10.94
C VAL A 112 -11.66 3.94 9.48
N ALA A 113 -12.66 3.30 8.87
CA ALA A 113 -12.66 3.00 7.44
C ALA A 113 -12.47 4.26 6.59
N ALA A 114 -13.25 5.31 6.82
CA ALA A 114 -13.11 6.56 6.08
C ALA A 114 -11.73 7.22 6.28
N LEU A 115 -11.17 7.13 7.48
CA LEU A 115 -9.85 7.68 7.80
C LEU A 115 -8.73 6.97 7.03
N ILE A 116 -8.77 5.63 6.95
CA ILE A 116 -7.79 4.83 6.21
C ILE A 116 -7.74 5.30 4.75
N GLU A 117 -8.91 5.38 4.08
CA GLU A 117 -8.98 5.80 2.68
C GLU A 117 -8.56 7.27 2.48
N GLU A 118 -8.82 8.14 3.45
CA GLU A 118 -8.40 9.55 3.37
C GLU A 118 -6.88 9.69 3.46
N VAL A 119 -6.26 8.94 4.37
CA VAL A 119 -4.80 8.92 4.55
C VAL A 119 -4.12 8.31 3.32
N ASP A 120 -4.58 7.15 2.85
CA ASP A 120 -4.04 6.48 1.66
C ASP A 120 -4.03 7.39 0.42
N ILE A 121 -5.14 8.11 0.17
CA ILE A 121 -5.22 9.09 -0.93
C ILE A 121 -4.22 10.25 -0.77
N ILE A 122 -3.97 10.70 0.47
CA ILE A 122 -3.02 11.78 0.75
C ILE A 122 -1.58 11.30 0.53
N ASP A 123 -1.26 10.10 0.98
CA ASP A 123 0.09 9.55 0.90
C ASP A 123 0.45 9.19 -0.55
N LEU A 124 -0.45 8.58 -1.30
CA LEU A 124 -0.29 8.35 -2.74
C LEU A 124 -0.07 9.65 -3.53
N ARG A 125 -0.76 10.75 -3.16
CA ARG A 125 -0.55 12.05 -3.81
C ARG A 125 0.80 12.64 -3.47
N THR A 126 1.19 12.55 -2.20
CA THR A 126 2.50 13.01 -1.73
C THR A 126 3.62 12.30 -2.48
N GLU A 127 3.49 10.99 -2.70
CA GLU A 127 4.50 10.21 -3.39
C GLU A 127 4.52 10.48 -4.90
N LEU A 128 3.37 10.68 -5.54
CA LEU A 128 3.33 11.13 -6.93
C LEU A 128 3.99 12.50 -7.14
N ASP A 129 3.77 13.44 -6.21
CA ASP A 129 4.36 14.77 -6.27
C ASP A 129 5.87 14.75 -5.97
N SER A 130 6.33 13.84 -5.11
CA SER A 130 7.75 13.65 -4.78
C SER A 130 8.51 13.12 -6.00
N ILE A 131 7.97 12.11 -6.70
CA ILE A 131 8.55 11.54 -7.91
C ILE A 131 8.55 12.58 -9.06
N ALA A 132 7.46 13.32 -9.26
CA ALA A 132 7.39 14.35 -10.30
C ALA A 132 8.39 15.50 -10.10
N SER A 133 8.81 15.72 -8.85
CA SER A 133 9.82 16.73 -8.50
C SER A 133 11.26 16.23 -8.64
N ASN A 134 11.45 14.91 -8.81
CA ASN A 134 12.76 14.27 -9.01
C ASN A 134 13.16 14.18 -10.51
N GLU A 135 12.40 14.78 -11.42
CA GLU A 135 12.82 14.99 -12.81
C GLU A 135 13.91 16.09 -12.88
N ASP A 136 15.19 15.66 -12.88
CA ASP A 136 16.32 16.45 -13.40
C ASP A 136 16.29 16.55 -14.94
#